data_AF-A0A3D2SXR2-F1
#
_entry.id   AF-A0A3D2SXR2-F1
#
_cell.length_a   1.000
_cell.length_b   1.000
_cell.length_c   1.000
_cell.angle_alpha   90.00
_cell.angle_beta   90.00
_cell.angle_gamma   90.00
#
_symmetry.space_group_name_H-M   'P 1'
#
loop_
_entity.id
_entity.type
_entity.pdbx_description
1 polymer ?
#
loop_
_entity_poly.entity_id
_entity_poly.type
_entity_poly.pdbx_seq_one_letter_code
_entity_poly.pdbx_strand_id
1 'polypeptide(L)'
;MFAAVPATAQIPTPASVLGFEPGADFQLATYEESVEYFQLLDASSDRISMMRAGRTSEGRDWWIALISSPENLASVEQYRDIADKLAHPAELSDSEAQSLSREGKAIVDVNGGLHASEVAGAQHTIQLAYELVTDESPRIAAIRQNVITVLWPSLNPDGQTMIADWYSSNIGTPFEVSSMPWLYQKYIGHDNNRDAYMLNMIESRVLARTWQEWDPQIIYVHHQSSPFPTRIWLPPFAEPIASFTPPIMARTVNTIGMTIAQMLESRGMPGAVHMGTGFDAWYPGYVDYLPMMQNQAA
;
A
#
# COMPACT_ATOMS: atom_id res chain seq x y z
N MET A 1 37.75 -28.28 -7.95
CA MET A 1 37.29 -26.88 -8.00
C MET A 1 36.07 -26.79 -7.11
N PHE A 2 36.20 -26.24 -5.91
CA PHE A 2 35.04 -25.90 -5.10
C PHE A 2 34.49 -24.58 -5.65
N ALA A 3 33.27 -24.62 -6.19
CA ALA A 3 32.54 -23.42 -6.56
C ALA A 3 32.27 -22.64 -5.26
N ALA A 4 32.75 -21.40 -5.21
CA ALA A 4 32.39 -20.49 -4.14
C ALA A 4 30.88 -20.21 -4.26
N VAL A 5 30.12 -20.61 -3.24
CA VAL A 5 28.76 -20.12 -3.04
C VAL A 5 28.92 -18.62 -2.79
N PRO A 6 28.28 -17.72 -3.58
CA PRO A 6 28.35 -16.30 -3.28
C PRO A 6 27.76 -16.09 -1.89
N ALA A 7 28.53 -15.48 -0.99
CA ALA A 7 27.99 -15.00 0.26
C ALA A 7 26.88 -14.02 -0.10
N THR A 8 25.64 -14.35 0.23
CA THR A 8 24.54 -13.39 0.19
C THR A 8 24.97 -12.23 1.07
N ALA A 9 25.14 -11.05 0.49
CA ALA A 9 25.37 -9.85 1.27
C ALA A 9 24.23 -9.75 2.29
N GLN A 10 24.57 -9.54 3.56
CA GLN A 10 23.56 -9.44 4.60
C GLN A 10 22.66 -8.24 4.26
N ILE A 11 21.37 -8.51 4.09
CA ILE A 11 20.38 -7.47 3.77
C ILE A 11 20.37 -6.45 4.91
N PRO A 12 20.60 -5.15 4.64
CA PRO A 12 20.68 -4.14 5.69
C PRO A 12 19.33 -3.99 6.39
N THR A 13 19.35 -3.79 7.70
CA THR A 13 18.13 -3.50 8.46
C THR A 13 17.71 -2.05 8.22
N PRO A 14 16.42 -1.69 8.38
CA PRO A 14 15.97 -0.30 8.27
C PRO A 14 16.77 0.64 9.18
N ALA A 15 16.95 0.27 10.45
CA ALA A 15 17.68 1.09 11.41
C ALA A 15 19.16 1.28 11.07
N SER A 16 19.80 0.32 10.39
CA SER A 16 21.19 0.47 9.96
C SER A 16 21.37 1.51 8.85
N VAL A 17 20.32 1.80 8.09
CA VAL A 17 20.32 2.78 6.98
C VAL A 17 19.75 4.11 7.45
N LEU A 18 18.59 4.10 8.11
CA LEU A 18 17.89 5.30 8.60
C LEU A 18 18.57 5.91 9.84
N GLY A 19 19.32 5.12 10.61
CA GLY A 19 19.86 5.53 11.91
C GLY A 19 18.84 5.46 13.06
N PHE A 20 17.61 5.03 12.80
CA PHE A 20 16.55 4.82 13.79
C PHE A 20 15.60 3.69 13.36
N GLU A 21 14.92 3.08 14.34
CA GLU A 21 13.89 2.07 14.06
C GLU A 21 12.63 2.74 13.46
N PRO A 22 12.04 2.20 12.37
CA PRO A 22 10.77 2.69 11.87
C PRO A 22 9.69 2.73 12.97
N GLY A 23 9.07 3.88 13.14
CA GLY A 23 8.08 4.12 14.21
C GLY A 23 8.66 4.49 15.57
N ALA A 24 9.98 4.71 15.68
CA ALA A 24 10.59 5.29 16.87
C ALA A 24 10.03 6.68 17.18
N ASP A 25 9.92 7.01 18.47
CA ASP A 25 9.45 8.31 18.91
C ASP A 25 10.30 9.44 18.32
N PHE A 26 9.63 10.49 17.86
CA PHE A 26 10.24 11.69 17.29
C PHE A 26 11.05 11.47 16.01
N GLN A 27 10.88 10.35 15.31
CA GLN A 27 11.57 10.05 14.05
C GLN A 27 10.59 9.84 12.90
N LEU A 28 10.83 10.50 11.77
CA LEU A 28 10.08 10.33 10.52
C LEU A 28 11.06 10.28 9.36
N ALA A 29 11.06 9.17 8.62
CA ALA A 29 11.78 9.06 7.36
C ALA A 29 11.09 9.90 6.27
N THR A 30 11.89 10.68 5.56
CA THR A 30 11.51 11.34 4.31
C THR A 30 11.20 10.31 3.22
N TYR A 31 10.58 10.76 2.12
CA TYR A 31 10.36 9.86 0.99
C TYR A 31 11.69 9.42 0.36
N GLU A 32 12.68 10.31 0.32
CA GLU A 32 14.01 10.04 -0.22
C GLU A 32 14.72 8.92 0.55
N GLU A 33 14.74 8.99 1.89
CA GLU A 33 15.29 7.93 2.75
C GLU A 33 14.51 6.61 2.59
N SER A 34 13.19 6.70 2.43
CA SER A 34 12.36 5.53 2.15
C SER A 34 12.76 4.88 0.83
N VAL A 35 12.86 5.64 -0.26
CA VAL A 35 13.24 5.13 -1.58
C VAL A 35 14.67 4.59 -1.59
N GLU A 36 15.61 5.28 -0.94
CA GLU A 36 16.99 4.80 -0.82
C GLU A 36 17.03 3.43 -0.15
N TYR A 37 16.28 3.25 0.94
CA TYR A 37 16.19 1.95 1.59
C TYR A 37 15.58 0.87 0.69
N PHE A 38 14.49 1.17 -0.02
CA PHE A 38 13.90 0.21 -0.96
C PHE A 38 14.85 -0.14 -2.11
N GLN A 39 15.65 0.81 -2.61
CA GLN A 39 16.67 0.54 -3.64
C GLN A 39 17.79 -0.35 -3.12
N LEU A 40 18.17 -0.19 -1.85
CA LEU A 40 19.12 -1.10 -1.20
C LEU A 40 18.56 -2.51 -1.06
N LEU A 41 17.27 -2.66 -0.72
CA LEU A 41 16.61 -3.97 -0.70
C LEU A 41 16.59 -4.61 -2.10
N ASP A 42 16.21 -3.84 -3.13
CA ASP A 42 16.19 -4.25 -4.54
C ASP A 42 17.56 -4.74 -5.02
N ALA A 43 18.62 -4.01 -4.68
CA ALA A 43 19.98 -4.40 -5.01
C ALA A 43 20.50 -5.62 -4.21
N SER A 44 19.89 -5.92 -3.06
CA SER A 44 20.39 -6.94 -2.12
C SER A 44 19.56 -8.24 -2.12
N SER A 45 18.46 -8.32 -2.85
CA SER A 45 17.57 -9.49 -2.85
C SER A 45 16.87 -9.71 -4.17
N ASP A 46 16.68 -10.99 -4.53
CA ASP A 46 15.89 -11.46 -5.66
C ASP A 46 14.38 -11.56 -5.37
N ARG A 47 13.94 -11.10 -4.18
CA ARG A 47 12.55 -11.15 -3.71
C ARG A 47 11.82 -9.82 -3.83
N ILE A 48 12.49 -8.79 -4.33
CA ILE A 48 11.96 -7.46 -4.55
C ILE A 48 12.39 -6.96 -5.93
N SER A 49 11.53 -6.21 -6.59
CA SER A 49 11.80 -5.52 -7.85
C SER A 49 11.19 -4.12 -7.81
N MET A 50 12.03 -3.07 -7.85
CA MET A 50 11.54 -1.69 -7.91
C MET A 50 11.20 -1.25 -9.31
N MET A 51 10.08 -0.55 -9.45
CA MET A 51 9.63 0.02 -10.72
C MET A 51 9.11 1.44 -10.53
N ARG A 52 9.41 2.29 -11.50
CA ARG A 52 8.88 3.66 -11.50
C ARG A 52 7.45 3.64 -12.00
N ALA A 53 6.50 3.92 -11.10
CA ALA A 53 5.10 4.09 -11.43
C ALA A 53 4.85 5.39 -12.20
N GLY A 54 5.52 6.48 -11.86
CA GLY A 54 5.31 7.77 -12.54
C GLY A 54 6.10 8.93 -11.93
N ARG A 55 5.50 10.12 -11.97
CA ARG A 55 6.02 11.34 -11.33
C ARG A 55 4.91 12.11 -10.62
N THR A 56 5.27 12.86 -9.60
CA THR A 56 4.34 13.75 -8.88
C THR A 56 4.26 15.14 -9.51
N SER A 57 3.33 15.95 -9.01
CA SER A 57 3.11 17.35 -9.36
C SER A 57 4.31 18.24 -9.02
N GLU A 58 5.19 17.82 -8.12
CA GLU A 58 6.48 18.48 -7.85
C GLU A 58 7.65 17.87 -8.64
N GLY A 59 7.39 16.87 -9.49
CA GLY A 59 8.37 16.30 -10.40
C GLY A 59 9.23 15.19 -9.80
N ARG A 60 8.90 14.70 -8.61
CA ARG A 60 9.56 13.59 -7.93
C ARG A 60 9.23 12.27 -8.64
N ASP A 61 10.22 11.42 -8.87
CA ASP A 61 9.98 10.07 -9.38
C ASP A 61 9.22 9.27 -8.32
N TRP A 62 8.16 8.58 -8.75
CA TRP A 62 7.27 7.86 -7.86
C TRP A 62 7.35 6.36 -8.14
N TRP A 63 7.63 5.59 -7.09
CA TRP A 63 8.03 4.19 -7.16
C TRP A 63 7.02 3.24 -6.52
N ILE A 64 6.99 2.02 -7.04
CA ILE A 64 6.43 0.83 -6.40
C ILE A 64 7.52 -0.24 -6.28
N ALA A 65 7.35 -1.16 -5.34
CA ALA A 65 8.14 -2.36 -5.22
C ALA A 65 7.25 -3.59 -5.34
N LEU A 66 7.60 -4.48 -6.26
CA LEU A 66 7.01 -5.81 -6.33
C LEU A 66 7.75 -6.72 -5.37
N ILE A 67 7.07 -7.34 -4.42
CA ILE A 67 7.67 -8.25 -3.45
C ILE A 67 6.97 -9.61 -3.55
N SER A 68 7.74 -10.66 -3.82
CA SER A 68 7.23 -12.04 -3.97
C SER A 68 8.38 -13.06 -3.86
N SER A 69 8.12 -14.33 -4.18
CA SER A 69 9.20 -15.30 -4.37
C SER A 69 9.97 -15.01 -5.66
N PRO A 70 11.27 -15.38 -5.75
CA PRO A 70 12.07 -15.15 -6.97
C PRO A 70 11.45 -15.79 -8.21
N GLU A 71 10.82 -16.96 -8.06
CA GLU A 71 10.13 -17.65 -9.15
C GLU A 71 8.90 -16.88 -9.62
N ASN A 72 8.15 -16.28 -8.68
CA ASN A 72 6.99 -15.47 -9.03
C ASN A 72 7.41 -14.18 -9.75
N LEU A 73 8.47 -13.52 -9.29
CA LEU A 73 9.00 -12.31 -9.92
C LEU A 73 9.59 -12.58 -11.31
N ALA A 74 10.21 -13.74 -11.52
CA ALA A 74 10.68 -14.16 -12.84
C ALA A 74 9.54 -14.35 -13.86
N SER A 75 8.33 -14.67 -13.39
CA SER A 75 7.12 -14.87 -14.21
C SER A 75 6.09 -13.74 -14.04
N VAL A 76 6.51 -12.57 -13.54
CA VAL A 76 5.59 -11.50 -13.12
C VAL A 76 4.70 -10.99 -14.25
N GLU A 77 5.26 -10.88 -15.46
CA GLU A 77 4.54 -10.43 -16.66
C GLU A 77 3.40 -11.41 -17.01
N GLN A 78 3.64 -12.72 -16.91
CA GLN A 78 2.60 -13.73 -17.11
C GLN A 78 1.47 -13.59 -16.08
N TYR A 79 1.82 -13.36 -14.82
CA TYR A 79 0.81 -13.19 -13.77
C TYR A 79 0.00 -11.89 -13.93
N ARG A 80 0.65 -10.82 -14.40
CA ARG A 80 -0.02 -9.56 -14.76
C ARG A 80 -1.00 -9.79 -15.92
N ASP A 81 -0.59 -10.49 -16.98
CA ASP A 81 -1.46 -10.83 -18.11
C ASP A 81 -2.66 -11.71 -17.70
N ILE A 82 -2.46 -12.60 -16.73
CA ILE A 82 -3.56 -13.41 -16.16
C ILE A 82 -4.54 -12.51 -15.39
N ALA A 83 -4.03 -11.57 -14.58
CA ALA A 83 -4.87 -10.65 -13.82
C ALA A 83 -5.72 -9.75 -14.75
N ASP A 84 -5.11 -9.19 -15.80
CA ASP A 84 -5.80 -8.37 -16.81
C ASP A 84 -6.95 -9.15 -17.49
N LYS A 85 -6.68 -10.38 -17.95
CA LYS A 85 -7.73 -11.23 -18.57
C LYS A 85 -8.89 -11.51 -17.62
N LEU A 86 -8.60 -11.76 -16.34
CA LEU A 86 -9.62 -12.00 -15.32
C LEU A 86 -10.40 -10.74 -14.97
N ALA A 87 -9.78 -9.56 -15.03
CA ALA A 87 -10.43 -8.26 -14.85
C ALA A 87 -11.33 -7.87 -16.05
N HIS A 88 -10.98 -8.35 -17.25
CA HIS A 88 -11.69 -8.10 -18.51
C HIS A 88 -12.25 -9.39 -19.15
N PRO A 89 -13.17 -10.11 -18.48
CA PRO A 89 -13.52 -11.50 -18.83
C PRO A 89 -14.49 -11.64 -20.02
N ALA A 90 -14.75 -10.58 -20.79
CA ALA A 90 -15.77 -10.58 -21.85
C ALA A 90 -15.58 -11.67 -22.91
N GLU A 91 -14.33 -12.11 -23.11
CA GLU A 91 -13.95 -13.16 -24.06
C GLU A 91 -13.60 -14.51 -23.40
N LEU A 92 -13.81 -14.65 -22.08
CA LEU A 92 -13.48 -15.87 -21.33
C LEU A 92 -14.71 -16.74 -21.09
N SER A 93 -14.57 -18.06 -21.27
CA SER A 93 -15.50 -19.02 -20.68
C SER A 93 -15.25 -19.21 -19.19
N ASP A 94 -16.27 -19.64 -18.45
CA ASP A 94 -16.14 -19.98 -17.01
C ASP A 94 -15.01 -20.98 -16.74
N SER A 95 -14.82 -21.97 -17.63
CA SER A 95 -13.74 -22.95 -17.48
C SER A 95 -12.35 -22.35 -17.67
N GLU A 96 -12.19 -21.42 -18.61
CA GLU A 96 -10.93 -20.72 -18.82
C GLU A 96 -10.63 -19.79 -17.65
N ALA A 97 -11.61 -19.01 -17.20
CA ALA A 97 -11.48 -18.15 -16.02
C ALA A 97 -11.09 -18.96 -14.77
N GLN A 98 -11.70 -20.13 -14.54
CA GLN A 98 -11.34 -20.99 -13.42
C GLN A 98 -9.95 -21.63 -13.55
N SER A 99 -9.49 -21.90 -14.77
CA SER A 99 -8.11 -22.37 -15.00
C SER A 99 -7.11 -21.26 -14.68
N LEU A 100 -7.34 -20.07 -15.24
CA LEU A 100 -6.52 -18.89 -15.02
C LEU A 100 -6.46 -18.50 -13.54
N SER A 101 -7.57 -18.59 -12.80
CA SER A 101 -7.59 -18.28 -11.36
C SER A 101 -6.77 -19.25 -10.51
N ARG A 102 -6.49 -20.47 -10.99
CA ARG A 102 -5.64 -21.46 -10.30
C ARG A 102 -4.17 -21.31 -10.67
N GLU A 103 -3.89 -20.85 -11.89
CA GLU A 103 -2.55 -20.61 -12.40
C GLU A 103 -1.98 -19.29 -11.89
N GLY A 104 -2.82 -18.25 -11.84
CA GLY A 104 -2.46 -16.90 -11.43
C GLY A 104 -2.03 -16.78 -9.96
N LYS A 105 -1.50 -15.61 -9.63
CA LYS A 105 -1.19 -15.20 -8.26
C LYS A 105 -2.10 -14.05 -7.85
N ALA A 106 -2.42 -13.99 -6.57
CA ALA A 106 -3.08 -12.80 -6.05
C ALA A 106 -2.10 -11.63 -6.10
N ILE A 107 -2.51 -10.53 -6.71
CA ILE A 107 -1.82 -9.25 -6.71
C ILE A 107 -2.48 -8.40 -5.63
N VAL A 108 -1.69 -7.99 -4.64
CA VAL A 108 -2.15 -7.23 -3.48
C VAL A 108 -1.41 -5.91 -3.44
N ASP A 109 -2.14 -4.83 -3.72
CA ASP A 109 -1.66 -3.45 -3.64
C ASP A 109 -1.77 -2.96 -2.19
N VAL A 110 -0.64 -2.55 -1.62
CA VAL A 110 -0.54 -2.00 -0.27
C VAL A 110 0.26 -0.71 -0.36
N ASN A 111 -0.17 0.33 0.33
CA ASN A 111 0.54 1.61 0.24
C ASN A 111 0.85 2.27 1.57
N GLY A 112 1.84 3.16 1.58
CA GLY A 112 2.26 3.96 2.74
C GLY A 112 1.34 5.12 3.09
N GLY A 113 0.06 5.02 2.76
CA GLY A 113 -0.93 6.03 3.12
C GLY A 113 -1.00 7.21 2.16
N LEU A 114 -2.16 7.86 2.21
CA LEU A 114 -2.60 8.84 1.21
C LEU A 114 -2.51 10.28 1.72
N HIS A 115 -2.98 10.54 2.93
CA HIS A 115 -2.83 11.84 3.57
C HIS A 115 -1.44 11.93 4.21
N ALA A 116 -0.58 12.85 3.78
CA ALA A 116 0.80 12.87 4.28
C ALA A 116 0.94 13.16 5.77
N SER A 117 -0.04 13.86 6.35
CA SER A 117 -0.11 14.11 7.80
C SER A 117 -0.45 12.86 8.63
N GLU A 118 -0.87 11.77 7.98
CA GLU A 118 -1.21 10.47 8.57
C GLU A 118 0.03 9.55 8.54
N VAL A 119 1.04 9.94 9.30
CA VAL A 119 2.45 9.53 9.10
C VAL A 119 2.72 8.03 9.24
N ALA A 120 1.94 7.27 10.02
CA ALA A 120 2.24 5.87 10.33
C ALA A 120 2.27 4.98 9.09
N GLY A 121 1.45 5.26 8.08
CA GLY A 121 1.41 4.48 6.85
C GLY A 121 2.78 4.42 6.17
N ALA A 122 3.36 5.58 5.89
CA ALA A 122 4.61 5.70 5.14
C ALA A 122 5.81 5.16 5.94
N GLN A 123 5.79 5.31 7.26
CA GLN A 123 6.84 4.77 8.11
C GLN A 123 6.79 3.23 8.21
N HIS A 124 5.59 2.65 8.22
CA HIS A 124 5.41 1.19 8.33
C HIS A 124 5.87 0.41 7.09
N THR A 125 5.72 0.97 5.88
CA THR A 125 6.05 0.25 4.64
C THR A 125 7.51 -0.15 4.54
N ILE A 126 8.42 0.64 5.15
CA ILE A 126 9.85 0.34 5.24
C ILE A 126 10.07 -0.97 5.99
N GLN A 127 9.46 -1.11 7.17
CA GLN A 127 9.56 -2.33 7.98
C GLN A 127 8.85 -3.51 7.29
N LEU A 128 7.66 -3.27 6.72
CA LEU A 128 6.92 -4.31 5.98
C LEU A 128 7.75 -4.87 4.81
N ALA A 129 8.39 -4.01 4.02
CA ALA A 129 9.23 -4.44 2.91
C ALA A 129 10.39 -5.32 3.39
N TYR A 130 11.08 -4.89 4.46
CA TYR A 130 12.16 -5.65 5.07
C TYR A 130 11.69 -7.04 5.54
N GLU A 131 10.57 -7.12 6.24
CA GLU A 131 10.02 -8.38 6.74
C GLU A 131 9.59 -9.31 5.60
N LEU A 132 8.89 -8.78 4.60
CA LEU A 132 8.47 -9.57 3.44
C LEU A 132 9.67 -10.12 2.67
N VAL A 133 10.79 -9.40 2.61
CA VAL A 133 12.01 -9.85 1.94
C VAL A 133 12.82 -10.83 2.79
N THR A 134 12.94 -10.60 4.10
CA THR A 134 13.93 -11.29 4.96
C THR A 134 13.36 -12.36 5.89
N ASP A 135 12.09 -12.28 6.29
CA ASP A 135 11.54 -13.25 7.25
C ASP A 135 11.31 -14.62 6.56
N GLU A 136 11.93 -15.66 7.11
CA GLU A 136 11.81 -17.05 6.66
C GLU A 136 10.75 -17.84 7.43
N SER A 137 9.96 -17.19 8.27
CA SER A 137 8.84 -17.83 8.95
C SER A 137 7.89 -18.47 7.93
N PRO A 138 7.29 -19.64 8.25
CA PRO A 138 6.39 -20.33 7.31
C PRO A 138 5.24 -19.45 6.81
N ARG A 139 4.80 -18.48 7.62
CA ARG A 139 3.76 -17.52 7.27
C ARG A 139 4.23 -16.57 6.16
N ILE A 140 5.38 -15.91 6.33
CA ILE A 140 5.85 -14.94 5.33
C ILE A 140 6.33 -15.65 4.07
N ALA A 141 6.96 -16.83 4.20
CA ALA A 141 7.30 -17.66 3.05
C ALA A 141 6.05 -18.05 2.23
N ALA A 142 4.95 -18.43 2.90
CA ALA A 142 3.69 -18.73 2.22
C ALA A 142 3.07 -17.49 1.55
N ILE A 143 3.19 -16.30 2.15
CA ILE A 143 2.78 -15.05 1.51
C ILE A 143 3.58 -14.84 0.23
N ARG A 144 4.91 -14.86 0.28
CA ARG A 144 5.78 -14.69 -0.90
C ARG A 144 5.47 -15.69 -2.03
N GLN A 145 5.15 -16.95 -1.70
CA GLN A 145 4.87 -17.99 -2.69
C GLN A 145 3.53 -17.81 -3.42
N ASN A 146 2.55 -17.15 -2.79
CA ASN A 146 1.18 -17.09 -3.29
C ASN A 146 0.73 -15.69 -3.70
N VAL A 147 1.47 -14.65 -3.28
CA VAL A 147 1.10 -13.25 -3.47
C VAL A 147 2.23 -12.50 -4.16
N ILE A 148 1.86 -11.65 -5.12
CA ILE A 148 2.70 -10.57 -5.63
C ILE A 148 2.24 -9.30 -4.90
N THR A 149 3.02 -8.83 -3.95
CA THR A 149 2.70 -7.59 -3.23
C THR A 149 3.21 -6.40 -4.03
N VAL A 150 2.30 -5.51 -4.44
CA VAL A 150 2.64 -4.20 -5.01
C VAL A 150 2.68 -3.21 -3.85
N LEU A 151 3.88 -2.92 -3.36
CA LEU A 151 4.08 -2.05 -2.21
C LEU A 151 4.49 -0.65 -2.66
N TRP A 152 3.67 0.35 -2.34
CA TRP A 152 4.05 1.75 -2.49
C TRP A 152 4.75 2.22 -1.21
N PRO A 153 5.98 2.76 -1.27
CA PRO A 153 6.60 3.39 -0.11
C PRO A 153 5.68 4.47 0.48
N SER A 154 5.01 5.25 -0.38
CA SER A 154 4.01 6.27 -0.02
C SER A 154 3.12 6.59 -1.21
N LEU A 155 1.83 6.92 -1.00
CA LEU A 155 1.00 7.53 -2.05
C LEU A 155 1.12 9.05 -2.14
N ASN A 156 1.90 9.64 -1.25
CA ASN A 156 2.06 11.07 -1.14
C ASN A 156 3.52 11.42 -0.87
N PRO A 157 4.41 11.15 -1.85
CA PRO A 157 5.85 11.25 -1.64
C PRO A 157 6.29 12.70 -1.39
N ASP A 158 5.65 13.67 -2.07
CA ASP A 158 5.92 15.09 -1.84
C ASP A 158 5.53 15.50 -0.41
N GLY A 159 4.32 15.15 0.01
CA GLY A 159 3.83 15.47 1.34
C GLY A 159 4.61 14.77 2.46
N GLN A 160 5.06 13.53 2.26
CA GLN A 160 5.84 12.80 3.26
C GLN A 160 7.10 13.58 3.66
N THR A 161 7.88 14.02 2.67
CA THR A 161 9.10 14.81 2.93
C THR A 161 8.77 16.16 3.55
N MET A 162 7.75 16.85 3.05
CA MET A 162 7.31 18.12 3.66
C MET A 162 6.94 17.98 5.14
N ILE A 163 6.21 16.92 5.51
CA ILE A 163 5.80 16.66 6.90
C ILE A 163 6.99 16.25 7.76
N ALA A 164 7.88 15.38 7.27
CA ALA A 164 9.08 14.96 7.97
C ALA A 164 10.01 16.16 8.25
N ASP A 165 10.27 16.99 7.25
CA ASP A 165 11.13 18.19 7.39
C ASP A 165 10.53 19.21 8.36
N TRP A 166 9.22 19.48 8.23
CA TRP A 166 8.51 20.37 9.15
C TRP A 166 8.62 19.87 10.59
N TYR A 167 8.32 18.59 10.83
CA TYR A 167 8.37 18.02 12.16
C TYR A 167 9.78 18.07 12.75
N SER A 168 10.78 17.57 12.01
CA SER A 168 12.19 17.55 12.43
C SER A 168 12.72 18.93 12.78
N SER A 169 12.32 19.98 12.06
CA SER A 169 12.72 21.36 12.37
C SER A 169 12.11 21.93 13.66
N ASN A 170 11.03 21.32 14.17
CA ASN A 170 10.29 21.78 15.35
C ASN A 170 10.50 20.90 16.59
N ILE A 171 11.21 19.78 16.51
CA ILE A 171 11.52 18.92 17.67
C ILE A 171 12.21 19.74 18.77
N GLY A 172 11.71 19.63 20.00
CA GLY A 172 12.22 20.35 21.17
C GLY A 172 11.82 21.83 21.23
N THR A 173 11.03 22.33 20.27
CA THR A 173 10.51 23.71 20.27
C THR A 173 9.08 23.76 20.82
N PRO A 174 8.54 24.94 21.17
CA PRO A 174 7.12 25.09 21.52
C PRO A 174 6.13 24.68 20.40
N PHE A 175 6.62 24.44 19.19
CA PHE A 175 5.81 24.10 18.02
C PHE A 175 5.93 22.63 17.61
N GLU A 176 6.55 21.77 18.42
CA GLU A 176 6.83 20.35 18.08
C GLU A 176 5.63 19.58 17.53
N VAL A 177 4.43 19.82 18.08
CA VAL A 177 3.18 19.17 17.66
C VAL A 177 2.29 20.05 16.75
N SER A 178 2.85 21.14 16.22
CA SER A 178 2.10 22.03 15.34
C SER A 178 1.96 21.42 13.95
N SER A 179 0.76 21.51 13.39
CA SER A 179 0.53 21.14 11.99
C SER A 179 1.37 22.01 11.05
N MET A 180 1.82 21.41 9.96
CA MET A 180 2.48 22.12 8.88
C MET A 180 1.54 23.21 8.30
N PRO A 181 2.00 24.45 8.10
CA PRO A 181 1.13 25.56 7.66
C PRO A 181 0.87 25.59 6.15
N TRP A 182 1.46 24.68 5.38
CA TRP A 182 1.30 24.57 3.92
C TRP A 182 0.44 23.35 3.55
N LEU A 183 -0.11 23.36 2.34
CA LEU A 183 -0.77 22.19 1.76
C LEU A 183 0.29 21.26 1.16
N TYR A 184 0.36 20.01 1.62
CA TYR A 184 0.92 18.93 0.81
C TYR A 184 -0.03 18.62 -0.36
N GLN A 185 0.37 17.83 -1.37
CA GLN A 185 -0.46 17.56 -2.56
C GLN A 185 -0.96 18.85 -3.21
N LYS A 186 -0.09 19.41 -4.05
CA LYS A 186 -0.29 20.67 -4.76
C LYS A 186 -1.73 20.82 -5.26
N TYR A 187 -2.35 21.97 -4.99
CA TYR A 187 -3.75 22.32 -5.33
C TYR A 187 -4.86 21.75 -4.46
N ILE A 188 -4.71 20.56 -3.86
CA ILE A 188 -5.85 19.88 -3.21
C ILE A 188 -5.63 19.49 -1.76
N GLY A 189 -4.40 19.51 -1.23
CA GLY A 189 -4.22 19.23 0.18
C GLY A 189 -4.66 17.81 0.55
N HIS A 190 -5.45 17.78 1.61
CA HIS A 190 -6.06 16.58 2.16
C HIS A 190 -7.20 16.00 1.29
N ASP A 191 -7.67 16.72 0.26
CA ASP A 191 -8.72 16.25 -0.65
C ASP A 191 -8.18 15.28 -1.72
N ASN A 192 -6.94 14.81 -1.62
CA ASN A 192 -6.40 13.79 -2.52
C ASN A 192 -7.13 12.44 -2.42
N ASN A 193 -7.80 12.16 -1.30
CA ASN A 193 -8.77 11.05 -1.18
C ASN A 193 -10.19 11.41 -1.65
N ARG A 194 -10.37 12.43 -2.49
CA ARG A 194 -11.65 12.81 -3.12
C ARG A 194 -11.57 12.88 -4.64
N ASP A 195 -10.37 12.71 -5.20
CA ASP A 195 -10.10 12.92 -6.62
C ASP A 195 -10.18 11.63 -7.46
N ALA A 196 -10.48 10.47 -6.86
CA ALA A 196 -10.34 9.17 -7.51
C ALA A 196 -11.09 9.03 -8.84
N TYR A 197 -12.32 9.56 -8.92
CA TYR A 197 -13.13 9.49 -10.15
C TYR A 197 -12.90 10.67 -11.10
N MET A 198 -12.46 11.82 -10.58
CA MET A 198 -12.24 13.03 -11.40
C MET A 198 -10.87 13.02 -12.08
N LEU A 199 -9.88 12.40 -11.44
CA LEU A 199 -8.50 12.32 -11.92
C LEU A 199 -7.95 13.71 -12.28
N ASN A 200 -8.23 14.73 -11.47
CA ASN A 200 -7.74 16.08 -11.72
C ASN A 200 -6.21 16.14 -11.54
N MET A 201 -5.70 15.43 -10.53
CA MET A 201 -4.29 15.42 -10.17
C MET A 201 -3.46 14.43 -10.99
N ILE A 202 -2.18 14.76 -11.19
CA ILE A 202 -1.22 13.85 -11.82
C ILE A 202 -1.09 12.58 -10.99
N GLU A 203 -1.11 12.70 -9.67
CA GLU A 203 -0.98 11.60 -8.72
C GLU A 203 -2.13 10.60 -8.88
N SER A 204 -3.37 11.09 -8.93
CA SER A 204 -4.56 10.26 -9.17
C SER A 204 -4.48 9.52 -10.50
N ARG A 205 -3.97 10.17 -11.57
CA ARG A 205 -3.79 9.54 -12.89
C ARG A 205 -2.69 8.48 -12.90
N VAL A 206 -1.59 8.71 -12.18
CA VAL A 206 -0.51 7.72 -12.04
C VAL A 206 -1.01 6.51 -11.26
N LEU A 207 -1.72 6.74 -10.15
CA LEU A 207 -2.31 5.66 -9.36
C LEU A 207 -3.32 4.84 -10.19
N ALA A 208 -4.28 5.50 -10.84
CA ALA A 208 -5.27 4.85 -11.69
C ALA A 208 -4.63 4.05 -12.83
N ARG A 209 -3.63 4.60 -13.53
CA ARG A 209 -2.89 3.86 -14.56
C ARG A 209 -2.19 2.64 -13.97
N THR A 210 -1.55 2.78 -12.81
CA THR A 210 -0.82 1.68 -12.18
C THR A 210 -1.78 0.56 -11.79
N TRP A 211 -2.94 0.88 -11.23
CA TRP A 211 -3.96 -0.13 -10.93
C TRP A 211 -4.55 -0.79 -12.18
N GLN A 212 -4.73 -0.05 -13.27
CA GLN A 212 -5.13 -0.63 -14.57
C GLN A 212 -4.03 -1.48 -15.22
N GLU A 213 -2.76 -1.23 -14.92
CA GLU A 213 -1.66 -2.03 -15.43
C GLU A 213 -1.53 -3.36 -14.66
N TRP A 214 -1.84 -3.35 -13.36
CA TRP A 214 -1.61 -4.49 -12.47
C TRP A 214 -2.87 -5.27 -12.07
N ASP A 215 -4.07 -4.71 -12.27
CA ASP A 215 -5.37 -5.28 -11.89
C ASP A 215 -5.36 -6.03 -10.53
N PRO A 216 -4.99 -5.34 -9.42
CA PRO A 216 -4.87 -5.96 -8.12
C PRO A 216 -6.23 -6.47 -7.60
N GLN A 217 -6.25 -7.67 -7.03
CA GLN A 217 -7.46 -8.23 -6.41
C GLN A 217 -7.76 -7.60 -5.04
N ILE A 218 -6.74 -7.05 -4.38
CA ILE A 218 -6.88 -6.30 -3.12
C ILE A 218 -6.11 -5.00 -3.26
N ILE A 219 -6.78 -3.89 -2.95
CA ILE A 219 -6.18 -2.57 -2.81
C ILE A 219 -6.35 -2.15 -1.35
N TYR A 220 -5.24 -1.88 -0.67
CA TYR A 220 -5.23 -1.45 0.71
C TYR A 220 -4.59 -0.06 0.85
N VAL A 221 -5.46 0.94 0.96
CA VAL A 221 -5.10 2.34 1.22
C VAL A 221 -5.08 2.61 2.72
N HIS A 222 -3.91 2.97 3.23
CA HIS A 222 -3.77 3.30 4.64
C HIS A 222 -4.27 4.71 4.92
N HIS A 223 -5.04 4.82 6.00
CA HIS A 223 -5.41 6.07 6.62
C HIS A 223 -5.10 6.02 8.12
N GLN A 224 -4.77 7.18 8.69
CA GLN A 224 -4.54 7.35 10.13
C GLN A 224 -5.15 8.66 10.62
N SER A 225 -6.46 8.69 10.80
CA SER A 225 -7.09 9.72 11.62
C SER A 225 -8.39 9.20 12.24
N SER A 226 -8.38 9.02 13.56
CA SER A 226 -9.56 8.75 14.37
C SER A 226 -9.28 9.20 15.81
N PRO A 227 -10.28 9.64 16.58
CA PRO A 227 -10.08 9.99 17.98
C PRO A 227 -9.38 8.88 18.75
N PHE A 228 -8.41 9.28 19.59
CA PHE A 228 -7.83 8.38 20.58
C PHE A 228 -8.97 7.73 21.39
N PRO A 229 -8.95 6.39 21.63
CA PRO A 229 -7.82 5.47 21.51
C PRO A 229 -7.73 4.67 20.21
N THR A 230 -8.43 5.05 19.13
CA THR A 230 -8.39 4.31 17.87
C THR A 230 -6.98 4.25 17.30
N ARG A 231 -6.56 3.05 16.87
CA ARG A 231 -5.27 2.81 16.21
C ARG A 231 -5.43 2.49 14.73
N ILE A 232 -6.48 1.77 14.38
CA ILE A 232 -6.77 1.39 13.00
C ILE A 232 -8.28 1.29 12.79
N TRP A 233 -8.77 1.84 11.68
CA TRP A 233 -10.13 1.62 11.22
C TRP A 233 -10.13 0.53 10.16
N LEU A 234 -11.09 -0.39 10.25
CA LEU A 234 -11.24 -1.51 9.33
C LEU A 234 -12.72 -1.63 8.93
N PRO A 235 -13.02 -2.15 7.72
CA PRO A 235 -14.38 -2.52 7.36
C PRO A 235 -14.97 -3.51 8.40
N PRO A 236 -16.29 -3.49 8.66
CA PRO A 236 -17.32 -2.90 7.79
C PRO A 236 -17.44 -1.38 7.79
N PHE A 237 -17.69 -0.84 6.59
CA PHE A 237 -18.05 0.57 6.36
C PHE A 237 -19.40 0.92 6.98
N ALA A 238 -19.57 2.19 7.36
CA ALA A 238 -20.86 2.71 7.77
C ALA A 238 -21.81 2.86 6.57
N GLU A 239 -23.11 2.82 6.82
CA GLU A 239 -24.09 3.17 5.81
C GLU A 239 -24.13 4.71 5.60
N PRO A 240 -24.42 5.20 4.38
CA PRO A 240 -24.81 4.42 3.21
C PRO A 240 -23.63 3.83 2.41
N ILE A 241 -23.85 2.65 1.83
CA ILE A 241 -22.99 2.08 0.78
C ILE A 241 -23.51 2.49 -0.60
N ALA A 242 -22.61 2.83 -1.53
CA ALA A 242 -22.97 3.17 -2.90
C ALA A 242 -23.84 2.10 -3.57
N SER A 243 -24.91 2.55 -4.22
CA SER A 243 -25.97 1.66 -4.74
C SER A 243 -25.53 0.71 -5.84
N PHE A 244 -24.42 1.00 -6.52
CA PHE A 244 -23.85 0.21 -7.61
C PHE A 244 -22.69 -0.68 -7.15
N THR A 245 -22.31 -0.68 -5.87
CA THR A 245 -21.33 -1.63 -5.35
C THR A 245 -21.92 -3.04 -5.37
N PRO A 246 -21.25 -4.05 -5.95
CA PRO A 246 -21.77 -5.41 -5.97
C PRO A 246 -21.85 -5.93 -4.54
N PRO A 247 -23.00 -6.46 -4.10
CA PRO A 247 -23.17 -6.89 -2.71
C PRO A 247 -22.20 -7.99 -2.27
N ILE A 248 -21.67 -8.78 -3.20
CA ILE A 248 -20.62 -9.78 -2.91
C ILE A 248 -19.31 -9.09 -2.54
N MET A 249 -18.91 -8.05 -3.26
CA MET A 249 -17.67 -7.32 -3.00
C MET A 249 -17.71 -6.63 -1.63
N ALA A 250 -18.79 -5.91 -1.33
CA ALA A 250 -18.95 -5.25 -0.02
C ALA A 250 -18.86 -6.25 1.15
N ARG A 251 -19.48 -7.43 1.01
CA ARG A 251 -19.42 -8.48 2.03
C ARG A 251 -18.03 -9.10 2.14
N THR A 252 -17.33 -9.32 1.02
CA THR A 252 -15.95 -9.84 1.01
C THR A 252 -15.01 -8.90 1.76
N VAL A 253 -15.08 -7.59 1.50
CA VAL A 253 -14.26 -6.58 2.19
C VAL A 253 -14.57 -6.55 3.69
N ASN A 254 -15.84 -6.65 4.07
CA ASN A 254 -16.25 -6.76 5.48
C ASN A 254 -15.69 -8.00 6.16
N THR A 255 -15.67 -9.15 5.47
CA THR A 255 -15.06 -10.39 5.99
C THR A 255 -13.57 -10.24 6.20
N ILE A 256 -12.85 -9.61 5.26
CA ILE A 256 -11.41 -9.34 5.40
C ILE A 256 -11.15 -8.41 6.59
N GLY A 257 -11.89 -7.29 6.70
CA GLY A 257 -11.74 -6.33 7.79
C GLY A 257 -11.97 -6.96 9.17
N MET A 258 -13.00 -7.79 9.32
CA MET A 258 -13.28 -8.49 10.57
C MET A 258 -12.26 -9.60 10.87
N THR A 259 -11.67 -10.21 9.85
CA THR A 259 -10.55 -11.15 10.01
C THR A 259 -9.32 -10.44 10.56
N ILE A 260 -8.98 -9.26 10.01
CA ILE A 260 -7.87 -8.43 10.52
C ILE A 260 -8.13 -8.03 11.97
N ALA A 261 -9.35 -7.55 12.30
CA ALA A 261 -9.72 -7.17 13.65
C ALA A 261 -9.57 -8.34 14.64
N GLN A 262 -10.03 -9.54 14.28
CA GLN A 262 -9.86 -10.75 15.10
C GLN A 262 -8.39 -11.11 15.29
N MET A 263 -7.57 -10.97 14.25
CA MET A 263 -6.13 -11.24 14.33
C MET A 263 -5.42 -10.26 15.27
N LEU A 264 -5.78 -8.98 15.25
CA LEU A 264 -5.24 -7.97 16.16
C LEU A 264 -5.65 -8.26 17.62
N GLU A 265 -6.93 -8.56 17.85
CA GLU A 265 -7.44 -8.88 19.19
C GLU A 265 -6.78 -10.14 19.77
N SER A 266 -6.62 -11.20 18.97
CA SER A 266 -5.97 -12.43 19.42
C SER A 266 -4.47 -12.27 19.75
N ARG A 267 -3.86 -11.17 19.30
CA ARG A 267 -2.47 -10.78 19.63
C ARG A 267 -2.39 -9.75 20.76
N GLY A 268 -3.53 -9.37 21.35
CA GLY A 268 -3.57 -8.33 22.38
C GLY A 268 -3.22 -6.93 21.84
N MET A 269 -3.55 -6.64 20.59
CA MET A 269 -3.32 -5.35 19.94
C MET A 269 -4.65 -4.55 19.87
N PRO A 270 -5.05 -3.85 20.94
CA PRO A 270 -6.32 -3.13 20.97
C PRO A 270 -6.32 -1.88 20.09
N GLY A 271 -7.51 -1.36 19.79
CA GLY A 271 -7.70 -0.11 19.05
C GLY A 271 -8.09 -0.29 17.59
N ALA A 272 -8.39 -1.52 17.15
CA ALA A 272 -9.10 -1.78 15.92
C ALA A 272 -10.59 -1.41 16.07
N VAL A 273 -11.10 -0.55 15.20
CA VAL A 273 -12.50 -0.10 15.20
C VAL A 273 -13.14 -0.30 13.83
N HIS A 274 -14.46 -0.46 13.81
CA HIS A 274 -15.29 -0.63 12.63
C HIS A 274 -16.70 -0.06 12.89
N MET A 275 -17.54 0.10 11.86
CA MET A 275 -18.97 0.44 12.01
C MET A 275 -19.27 1.68 12.90
N GLY A 276 -18.37 2.66 12.94
CA GLY A 276 -18.61 3.94 13.61
C GLY A 276 -19.50 4.88 12.78
N THR A 277 -19.77 6.08 13.28
CA THR A 277 -20.56 7.11 12.56
C THR A 277 -19.75 7.93 11.55
N GLY A 278 -18.47 7.58 11.30
CA GLY A 278 -17.51 8.48 10.67
C GLY A 278 -17.17 8.23 9.20
N PHE A 279 -17.31 7.00 8.69
CA PHE A 279 -16.77 6.63 7.37
C PHE A 279 -17.76 5.74 6.60
N ASP A 280 -18.57 6.39 5.76
CA ASP A 280 -19.44 5.71 4.80
C ASP A 280 -18.69 5.27 3.54
N ALA A 281 -19.39 4.56 2.66
CA ALA A 281 -18.84 4.12 1.38
C ALA A 281 -19.74 4.51 0.20
N TRP A 282 -20.33 5.72 0.28
CA TRP A 282 -21.25 6.22 -0.73
C TRP A 282 -20.56 6.99 -1.85
N TYR A 283 -19.56 7.81 -1.51
CA TYR A 283 -18.94 8.73 -2.46
C TYR A 283 -17.91 8.03 -3.37
N PRO A 284 -18.05 8.11 -4.71
CA PRO A 284 -17.11 7.47 -5.65
C PRO A 284 -15.76 8.20 -5.76
N GLY A 285 -15.53 9.31 -5.05
CA GLY A 285 -14.23 9.99 -5.07
C GLY A 285 -13.23 9.48 -4.04
N TYR A 286 -13.64 8.60 -3.13
CA TYR A 286 -12.72 7.90 -2.24
C TYR A 286 -11.80 6.99 -3.07
N VAL A 287 -10.50 7.24 -3.02
CA VAL A 287 -9.45 6.41 -3.63
C VAL A 287 -9.49 4.99 -3.07
N ASP A 288 -9.82 4.86 -1.79
CA ASP A 288 -9.94 3.60 -1.07
C ASP A 288 -11.26 2.86 -1.31
N TYR A 289 -12.22 3.45 -2.06
CA TYR A 289 -13.50 2.81 -2.33
C TYR A 289 -13.94 2.77 -3.80
N LEU A 290 -13.52 3.72 -4.64
CA LEU A 290 -13.82 3.72 -6.08
C LEU A 290 -13.55 2.36 -6.77
N PRO A 291 -12.46 1.62 -6.45
CA PRO A 291 -12.21 0.32 -7.10
C PRO A 291 -13.34 -0.70 -6.93
N MET A 292 -14.13 -0.60 -5.85
CA MET A 292 -15.29 -1.47 -5.61
C MET A 292 -16.41 -1.32 -6.65
N MET A 293 -16.35 -0.25 -7.42
CA MET A 293 -17.35 0.13 -8.41
C MET A 293 -16.87 -0.09 -9.85
N GLN A 294 -15.63 -0.54 -10.03
CA GLN A 294 -14.98 -0.74 -11.34
C GLN A 294 -14.99 -2.23 -11.73
N ASN A 295 -14.64 -2.51 -13.00
CA ASN A 295 -14.46 -3.86 -13.56
C ASN A 295 -15.62 -4.83 -13.26
N GLN A 296 -16.85 -4.32 -13.29
CA GLN A 296 -18.05 -5.14 -13.12
C GLN A 296 -18.39 -5.84 -14.44
N ALA A 297 -18.19 -7.16 -14.48
CA ALA A 297 -18.70 -8.01 -15.55
C ALA A 297 -20.21 -8.25 -15.35
N ALA A 298 -20.97 -8.21 -16.45
CA ALA A 298 -22.42 -8.40 -16.49
C ALA A 298 -22.83 -9.88 -16.51
#